data_AF-A0A1Y1HYU0-F1
#
_entry.id   AF-A0A1Y1HYU0-F1
#
_cell.length_a   1.000
_cell.length_b   1.000
_cell.length_c   1.000
_cell.angle_alpha   90.00
_cell.angle_beta   90.00
_cell.angle_gamma   90.00
#
_symmetry.space_group_name_H-M   'P 1'
#
loop_
_entity.id
_entity.type
_entity.pdbx_description
1 polymer ?
#
loop_
_entity_poly.entity_id
_entity_poly.type
_entity_poly.pdbx_seq_one_letter_code
_entity_poly.pdbx_strand_id
1 'polypeptide(L)'
;MNRMDPTGGASKPRGESRADAVKPLQPRILPKSFSKLGVEEMKKRLTEKEDVDLDLRKPESSAWLSNILKQVQSKDSEARAFALLRFRAVLSRMVVTKGPEVSVGLAAYVLEQGMLDEVHRILKAAQAEGDFYIFPKTSSQNKMRYAEHFVVSKVDICFRLLHVLILDARTARFVLKGIPDLISILEGAYFNSLSAVSLVKDSTLVPESAYLNLLRDDVRAFSISALNSLASHSCRSKEQLIRRKVLLHQILQDCMAGTEFSSRMVDCTLHCFSNLVSACDLSEYLDDIIKLVLRTLAETQSAVLINIAVHLLGSIMRKGQAMAVIDKLTGVVWRFIAPEIAKSSPGRKGTSRAAKQGKADSAIPLRRKCPSSEKSTKGAESVEGKRESARLW
;
A
#
# COMPACT_ATOMS: atom_id res chain seq x y z
N MET A 1 33.11 52.68 20.24
CA MET A 1 33.39 51.84 19.05
C MET A 1 33.62 50.43 19.53
N ASN A 2 32.56 49.61 19.55
CA ASN A 2 32.61 48.23 20.04
C ASN A 2 32.87 47.30 18.86
N ARG A 3 33.96 46.53 18.94
CA ARG A 3 34.30 45.47 17.96
C ARG A 3 33.32 44.30 18.13
N MET A 4 32.60 43.99 17.05
CA MET A 4 31.85 42.75 16.87
C MET A 4 32.81 41.62 16.50
N ASP A 5 32.81 40.54 17.28
CA ASP A 5 33.46 39.28 16.92
C ASP A 5 32.56 38.46 15.98
N PRO A 6 33.05 38.00 14.82
CA PRO A 6 32.29 37.12 13.93
C PRO A 6 32.57 35.66 14.32
N THR A 7 31.75 35.11 15.21
CA THR A 7 31.74 33.66 15.46
C THR A 7 30.97 32.95 14.35
N GLY A 8 31.70 32.59 13.29
CA GLY A 8 31.24 31.71 12.22
C GLY A 8 31.00 30.29 12.73
N GLY A 9 29.76 29.98 13.10
CA GLY A 9 29.32 28.63 13.42
C GLY A 9 29.30 27.76 12.17
N ALA A 10 30.31 26.90 12.01
CA ALA A 10 30.34 25.86 10.98
C ALA A 10 29.17 24.89 11.21
N SER A 11 28.15 24.98 10.36
CA SER A 11 27.05 24.03 10.30
C SER A 11 27.61 22.68 9.82
N LYS A 12 27.74 21.73 10.76
CA LYS A 12 28.05 20.33 10.44
C LYS A 12 27.04 19.84 9.39
N PRO A 13 27.49 19.21 8.28
CA PRO A 13 26.58 18.56 7.35
C PRO A 13 25.81 17.49 8.14
N ARG A 14 24.48 17.61 8.17
CA ARG A 14 23.60 16.56 8.69
C ARG A 14 23.94 15.31 7.90
N GLY A 15 24.65 14.38 8.55
CA GLY A 15 24.97 13.08 7.98
C GLY A 15 23.70 12.50 7.39
N GLU A 16 23.78 12.06 6.14
CA GLU A 16 22.76 11.27 5.50
C GLU A 16 22.54 10.05 6.39
N SER A 17 21.50 10.14 7.22
CA SER A 17 20.97 9.02 7.97
C SER A 17 20.73 7.93 6.94
N ARG A 18 21.57 6.88 6.99
CA ARG A 18 21.24 5.59 6.36
C ARG A 18 19.79 5.35 6.69
N ALA A 19 18.95 5.23 5.66
CA ALA A 19 17.55 4.96 5.87
C ALA A 19 17.48 3.67 6.68
N ASP A 20 17.18 3.81 7.98
CA ASP A 20 17.13 2.67 8.89
C ASP A 20 16.19 1.64 8.29
N ALA A 21 16.68 0.41 8.17
CA ALA A 21 15.90 -0.69 7.63
C ALA A 21 14.57 -0.73 8.39
N VAL A 22 13.48 -0.48 7.67
CA VAL A 22 12.15 -0.42 8.28
C VAL A 22 11.81 -1.83 8.75
N LYS A 23 11.75 -2.02 10.07
CA LYS A 23 11.35 -3.29 10.64
C LYS A 23 9.91 -3.58 10.22
N PRO A 24 9.64 -4.69 9.51
CA PRO A 24 8.27 -5.08 9.18
C PRO A 24 7.44 -5.18 10.45
N LEU A 25 6.19 -4.72 10.39
CA LEU A 25 5.28 -4.94 11.51
C LEU A 25 4.94 -6.43 11.55
N GLN A 26 4.95 -7.05 12.72
CA GLN A 26 4.65 -8.47 12.87
C GLN A 26 3.37 -8.64 13.71
N PRO A 27 2.23 -9.02 13.11
CA PRO A 27 0.99 -9.23 13.84
C PRO A 27 1.14 -10.37 14.84
N ARG A 28 0.58 -10.17 16.02
CA ARG A 28 0.52 -11.15 17.10
C ARG A 28 -0.90 -11.24 17.63
N ILE A 29 -1.35 -12.46 17.88
CA ILE A 29 -2.61 -12.69 18.59
C ILE A 29 -2.28 -12.72 20.08
N LEU A 30 -2.68 -11.66 20.77
CA LEU A 30 -2.42 -11.47 22.20
C LEU A 30 -3.67 -11.85 23.01
N PRO A 31 -3.55 -12.19 24.30
CA PRO A 31 -4.72 -12.43 25.15
C PRO A 31 -5.71 -11.25 25.16
N LYS A 32 -5.19 -10.01 25.13
CA LYS A 32 -5.99 -8.78 25.03
C LYS A 32 -6.59 -8.53 23.65
N SER A 33 -6.24 -9.32 22.63
CA SER A 33 -6.87 -9.25 21.31
C SER A 33 -8.28 -9.85 21.33
N PHE A 34 -8.64 -10.65 22.33
CA PHE A 34 -10.00 -11.18 22.48
C PHE A 34 -10.89 -10.19 23.21
N SER A 35 -11.95 -9.78 22.53
CA SER A 35 -12.95 -8.84 23.00
C SER A 35 -13.78 -9.45 24.12
N LYS A 36 -14.33 -8.58 24.98
CA LYS A 36 -15.39 -8.95 25.93
C LYS A 36 -16.75 -9.16 25.26
N LEU A 37 -16.91 -8.68 24.02
CA LEU A 37 -18.16 -8.68 23.26
C LEU A 37 -18.27 -9.88 22.34
N GLY A 38 -19.45 -10.46 22.25
CA GLY A 38 -19.76 -11.48 21.23
C GLY A 38 -19.84 -10.89 19.81
N VAL A 39 -19.87 -11.76 18.79
CA VAL A 39 -19.97 -11.35 17.37
C VAL A 39 -21.12 -10.38 17.12
N GLU A 40 -22.32 -10.66 17.64
CA GLU A 40 -23.50 -9.82 17.41
C GLU A 40 -23.41 -8.46 18.12
N GLU A 41 -22.78 -8.41 19.29
CA GLU A 41 -22.54 -7.15 20.01
C GLU A 41 -21.51 -6.29 19.26
N MET A 42 -20.43 -6.89 18.79
CA MET A 42 -19.46 -6.18 17.96
C MET A 42 -20.11 -5.69 16.66
N LYS A 43 -20.89 -6.52 15.93
CA LYS A 43 -21.61 -6.10 14.72
C LYS A 43 -22.49 -4.88 14.97
N LYS A 44 -23.25 -4.87 16.07
CA LYS A 44 -24.06 -3.70 16.48
C LYS A 44 -23.21 -2.46 16.72
N ARG A 45 -22.01 -2.60 17.29
CA ARG A 45 -21.05 -1.51 17.49
C ARG A 45 -20.40 -1.04 16.18
N LEU A 46 -20.35 -1.87 15.15
CA LEU A 46 -19.77 -1.51 13.85
C LEU A 46 -20.71 -0.75 12.93
N THR A 47 -22.03 -0.94 13.09
CA THR A 47 -23.01 -0.36 12.18
C THR A 47 -23.52 0.98 12.67
N GLU A 48 -23.17 2.05 11.97
CA GLU A 48 -23.95 3.29 11.95
C GLU A 48 -24.98 3.19 10.85
N LYS A 49 -26.14 2.63 11.20
CA LYS A 49 -27.25 2.39 10.27
C LYS A 49 -28.05 3.65 9.96
N GLU A 50 -28.03 4.61 10.87
CA GLU A 50 -28.76 5.86 10.74
C GLU A 50 -27.91 6.92 10.03
N ASP A 51 -28.58 7.78 9.27
CA ASP A 51 -27.95 8.97 8.71
C ASP A 51 -27.57 9.90 9.85
N VAL A 52 -26.27 10.12 10.00
CA VAL A 52 -25.74 11.03 11.01
C VAL A 52 -25.88 12.45 10.48
N ASP A 53 -26.78 13.22 11.08
CA ASP A 53 -26.86 14.66 10.84
C ASP A 53 -25.62 15.34 11.46
N LEU A 54 -24.72 15.79 10.58
CA LEU A 54 -23.48 16.46 10.95
C LEU A 54 -23.31 17.71 10.10
N ASP A 55 -23.49 18.86 10.75
CA ASP A 55 -23.15 20.17 10.18
C ASP A 55 -21.63 20.32 10.11
N LEU A 56 -21.09 20.25 8.89
CA LEU A 56 -19.66 20.40 8.63
C LEU A 56 -19.11 21.78 8.97
N ARG A 57 -19.97 22.80 9.09
CA ARG A 57 -19.57 24.16 9.44
C ARG A 57 -19.51 24.39 10.95
N LYS A 58 -20.20 23.55 11.74
CA LYS A 58 -20.26 23.61 13.20
C LYS A 58 -20.13 22.20 13.80
N PRO A 59 -19.03 21.48 13.53
CA PRO A 59 -18.86 20.09 13.96
C PRO A 59 -18.95 19.93 15.49
N GLU A 60 -18.55 20.95 16.25
CA GLU A 60 -18.63 21.00 17.72
C GLU A 60 -20.06 20.92 18.28
N SER A 61 -21.07 21.29 17.48
CA SER A 61 -22.47 21.22 17.89
C SER A 61 -23.06 19.80 17.78
N SER A 62 -22.37 18.88 17.09
CA SER A 62 -22.86 17.52 16.89
C SER A 62 -22.71 16.67 18.15
N ALA A 63 -23.85 16.28 18.72
CA ALA A 63 -23.90 15.34 19.85
C ALA A 63 -23.26 13.99 19.51
N TRP A 64 -23.45 13.51 18.26
CA TRP A 64 -22.83 12.29 17.79
C TRP A 64 -21.31 12.39 17.78
N LEU A 65 -20.75 13.48 17.22
CA LEU A 65 -19.30 13.68 17.16
C LEU A 65 -18.71 13.84 18.56
N SER A 66 -19.38 14.59 19.44
CA SER A 66 -18.99 14.74 20.84
C SER A 66 -18.90 13.38 21.56
N ASN A 67 -19.88 12.49 21.34
CA ASN A 67 -19.85 11.14 21.87
C ASN A 67 -18.69 10.30 21.30
N ILE A 68 -18.43 10.38 19.98
CA ILE A 68 -17.28 9.71 19.35
C ILE A 68 -15.97 10.17 19.99
N LEU A 69 -15.75 11.48 20.12
CA LEU A 69 -14.53 12.03 20.72
C LEU A 69 -14.38 11.60 22.18
N LYS A 70 -15.46 11.58 22.95
CA LYS A 70 -15.47 11.04 24.32
C LYS A 70 -15.11 9.55 24.36
N GLN A 71 -15.60 8.75 23.42
CA GLN A 71 -15.27 7.33 23.34
C GLN A 71 -13.81 7.10 22.95
N VAL A 72 -13.27 7.90 22.03
CA VAL A 72 -11.85 7.91 21.63
C VAL A 72 -10.93 8.26 22.81
N GLN A 73 -11.40 9.06 23.76
CA GLN A 73 -10.66 9.40 24.99
C GLN A 73 -10.93 8.45 26.16
N SER A 74 -11.78 7.43 25.99
CA SER A 74 -12.15 6.51 27.07
C SER A 74 -10.96 5.63 27.49
N LYS A 75 -11.00 5.04 28.69
CA LYS A 75 -9.97 4.09 29.15
C LYS A 75 -10.07 2.72 28.48
N ASP A 76 -11.21 2.39 27.87
CA ASP A 76 -11.48 1.11 27.22
C ASP A 76 -10.91 1.08 25.79
N SER A 77 -9.92 0.21 25.54
CA SER A 77 -9.29 0.08 24.23
C SER A 77 -10.23 -0.36 23.12
N GLU A 78 -11.23 -1.19 23.44
CA GLU A 78 -12.21 -1.63 22.44
C GLU A 78 -13.14 -0.48 22.07
N ALA A 79 -13.63 0.26 23.07
CA ALA A 79 -14.48 1.42 22.84
C ALA A 79 -13.79 2.48 21.97
N ARG A 80 -12.49 2.74 22.19
CA ARG A 80 -11.71 3.65 21.35
C ARG A 80 -11.61 3.16 19.90
N ALA A 81 -11.26 1.89 19.69
CA ALA A 81 -11.13 1.31 18.34
C ALA A 81 -12.48 1.32 17.57
N PHE A 82 -13.58 0.99 18.24
CA PHE A 82 -14.91 1.05 17.63
C PHE A 82 -15.35 2.48 17.31
N ALA A 83 -15.02 3.45 18.16
CA ALA A 83 -15.30 4.86 17.89
C ALA A 83 -14.55 5.36 16.64
N LEU A 84 -13.26 5.01 16.48
CA LEU A 84 -12.50 5.31 15.26
C LEU A 84 -13.15 4.70 14.01
N LEU A 85 -13.57 3.45 14.08
CA LEU A 85 -14.18 2.74 12.95
C LEU A 85 -15.53 3.35 12.54
N ARG A 86 -16.39 3.68 13.52
CA ARG A 86 -17.66 4.39 13.29
C ARG A 86 -17.42 5.76 12.66
N PHE A 87 -16.48 6.52 13.23
CA PHE A 87 -16.11 7.83 12.71
C PHE A 87 -15.61 7.77 11.27
N ARG A 88 -14.68 6.85 10.99
CA ARG A 88 -14.16 6.59 9.65
C ARG A 88 -15.27 6.30 8.65
N ALA A 89 -16.25 5.47 9.01
CA ALA A 89 -17.36 5.12 8.12
C ALA A 89 -18.20 6.35 7.74
N VAL A 90 -18.55 7.20 8.71
CA VAL A 90 -19.30 8.44 8.46
C VAL A 90 -18.46 9.42 7.62
N LEU A 91 -17.21 9.68 8.01
CA LEU A 91 -16.35 10.62 7.29
C LEU A 91 -16.10 10.17 5.84
N SER A 92 -15.88 8.87 5.60
CA SER A 92 -15.70 8.35 4.24
C SER A 92 -16.93 8.62 3.36
N ARG A 93 -18.14 8.39 3.88
CA ARG A 93 -19.39 8.72 3.16
C ARG A 93 -19.51 10.22 2.89
N MET A 94 -19.11 11.06 3.85
CA MET A 94 -19.16 12.52 3.69
C MET A 94 -18.17 13.01 2.63
N VAL A 95 -16.93 12.49 2.62
CA VAL A 95 -15.94 12.84 1.60
C VAL A 95 -16.44 12.44 0.20
N VAL A 96 -17.07 11.28 0.06
CA VAL A 96 -17.63 10.82 -1.22
C VAL A 96 -18.83 11.66 -1.66
N THR A 97 -19.75 11.98 -0.73
CA THR A 97 -21.03 12.65 -1.08
C THR A 97 -20.93 14.17 -1.16
N LYS A 98 -20.12 14.80 -0.30
CA LYS A 98 -19.97 16.26 -0.19
C LYS A 98 -18.65 16.78 -0.76
N GLY A 99 -17.69 15.90 -1.02
CA GLY A 99 -16.37 16.24 -1.52
C GLY A 99 -15.33 16.50 -0.41
N PRO A 100 -14.02 16.40 -0.75
CA PRO A 100 -12.94 16.61 0.20
C PRO A 100 -12.83 18.08 0.65
N GLU A 101 -13.11 19.05 -0.22
CA GLU A 101 -12.99 20.48 0.09
C GLU A 101 -13.95 20.91 1.19
N VAL A 102 -15.18 20.37 1.20
CA VAL A 102 -16.18 20.67 2.23
C VAL A 102 -15.87 19.91 3.53
N SER A 103 -15.24 18.73 3.42
CA SER A 103 -14.95 17.85 4.56
C SER A 103 -13.67 18.22 5.32
N VAL A 104 -12.79 19.04 4.75
CA VAL A 104 -11.50 19.42 5.34
C VAL A 104 -11.63 20.11 6.70
N GLY A 105 -12.67 20.94 6.90
CA GLY A 105 -12.91 21.65 8.16
C GLY A 105 -13.19 20.67 9.31
N LEU A 106 -14.02 19.66 9.05
CA LEU A 106 -14.29 18.58 10.00
C LEU A 106 -13.02 17.75 10.27
N ALA A 107 -12.26 17.39 9.24
CA ALA A 107 -11.02 16.64 9.40
C ALA A 107 -10.01 17.39 10.27
N ALA A 108 -9.81 18.68 10.02
CA ALA A 108 -8.95 19.54 10.84
C ALA A 108 -9.45 19.61 12.29
N TYR A 109 -10.75 19.83 12.50
CA TYR A 109 -11.36 19.88 13.82
C TYR A 109 -11.09 18.60 14.63
N VAL A 110 -11.38 17.42 14.08
CA VAL A 110 -11.20 16.16 14.83
C VAL A 110 -9.73 15.82 15.11
N LEU A 111 -8.82 16.22 14.21
CA LEU A 111 -7.38 16.11 14.43
C LEU A 111 -6.94 16.95 15.64
N GLU A 112 -7.48 18.17 15.77
CA GLU A 112 -7.23 19.07 16.90
C GLU A 112 -7.85 18.56 18.22
N GLN A 113 -8.93 17.77 18.15
CA GLN A 113 -9.58 17.18 19.33
C GLN A 113 -8.95 15.85 19.83
N GLY A 114 -7.75 15.49 19.35
CA GLY A 114 -6.99 14.34 19.85
C GLY A 114 -7.29 13.01 19.17
N MET A 115 -8.03 13.00 18.05
CA MET A 115 -8.25 11.78 17.25
C MET A 115 -6.92 11.15 16.80
N LEU A 116 -5.94 12.00 16.46
CA LEU A 116 -4.62 11.56 16.00
C LEU A 116 -3.81 10.87 17.10
N ASP A 117 -3.98 11.27 18.36
CA ASP A 117 -3.25 10.69 19.49
C ASP A 117 -3.62 9.21 19.66
N GLU A 118 -4.91 8.89 19.48
CA GLU A 118 -5.39 7.52 19.53
C GLU A 118 -4.89 6.69 18.34
N VAL A 119 -4.88 7.26 17.13
CA VAL A 119 -4.29 6.61 15.95
C VAL A 119 -2.81 6.30 16.20
N HIS A 120 -2.04 7.28 16.68
CA HIS A 120 -0.63 7.10 17.00
C HIS A 120 -0.42 6.01 18.05
N ARG A 121 -1.23 6.01 19.11
CA ARG A 121 -1.17 5.00 20.18
C ARG A 121 -1.41 3.59 19.66
N ILE A 122 -2.41 3.39 18.79
CA ILE A 122 -2.69 2.10 18.15
C ILE A 122 -1.51 1.66 17.29
N LEU A 123 -0.99 2.54 16.43
CA LEU A 123 0.14 2.21 15.55
C LEU A 123 1.41 1.86 16.33
N LYS A 124 1.68 2.54 17.45
CA LYS A 124 2.79 2.19 18.35
C LYS A 124 2.60 0.84 19.03
N ALA A 125 1.39 0.52 19.51
CA ALA A 125 1.09 -0.80 20.06
C ALA A 125 1.24 -1.91 19.00
N ALA A 126 0.81 -1.66 17.76
CA ALA A 126 1.01 -2.56 16.65
C ALA A 126 2.50 -2.79 16.34
N GLN A 127 3.32 -1.74 16.37
CA GLN A 127 4.76 -1.82 16.11
C GLN A 127 5.54 -2.50 17.25
N ALA A 128 5.21 -2.20 18.50
CA ALA A 128 5.92 -2.73 19.66
C ALA A 128 5.51 -4.16 20.01
N GLU A 129 4.22 -4.45 19.96
CA GLU A 129 3.64 -5.69 20.52
C GLU A 129 2.99 -6.59 19.46
N GLY A 130 2.85 -6.13 18.21
CA GLY A 130 2.08 -6.85 17.20
C GLY A 130 0.57 -6.79 17.45
N ASP A 131 0.07 -5.80 18.21
CA ASP A 131 -1.33 -5.70 18.60
C ASP A 131 -2.25 -5.22 17.45
N PHE A 132 -2.55 -6.13 16.52
CA PHE A 132 -3.23 -5.80 15.25
C PHE A 132 -4.74 -5.97 15.29
N TYR A 133 -5.23 -6.97 16.03
CA TYR A 133 -6.57 -7.49 15.83
C TYR A 133 -7.43 -7.39 17.09
N ILE A 134 -8.74 -7.35 16.87
CA ILE A 134 -9.78 -7.57 17.88
C ILE A 134 -10.63 -8.74 17.40
N PHE A 135 -10.63 -9.82 18.17
CA PHE A 135 -11.43 -11.03 17.97
C PHE A 135 -12.66 -10.99 18.88
N PRO A 136 -13.81 -11.55 18.49
CA PRO A 136 -14.98 -11.64 19.36
C PRO A 136 -14.73 -12.56 20.57
N LYS A 137 -15.50 -12.35 21.64
CA LYS A 137 -15.58 -13.27 22.78
C LYS A 137 -16.08 -14.62 22.30
N THR A 138 -15.28 -15.65 22.53
CA THR A 138 -15.61 -17.02 22.15
C THR A 138 -16.18 -17.76 23.36
N SER A 139 -17.49 -17.96 23.39
CA SER A 139 -18.18 -18.63 24.51
C SER A 139 -18.24 -20.16 24.40
N SER A 140 -17.81 -20.76 23.28
CA SER A 140 -17.71 -22.21 23.09
C SER A 140 -16.85 -22.55 21.86
N GLN A 141 -16.11 -23.65 21.89
CA GLN A 141 -15.21 -24.09 20.78
C GLN A 141 -15.96 -24.25 19.44
N ASN A 142 -17.24 -24.63 19.43
CA ASN A 142 -18.03 -24.83 18.21
C ASN A 142 -18.49 -23.53 17.52
N LYS A 143 -18.50 -22.38 18.19
CA LYS A 143 -18.87 -21.09 17.58
C LYS A 143 -17.70 -20.39 16.87
N MET A 144 -16.47 -20.88 17.04
CA MET A 144 -15.28 -20.30 16.41
C MET A 144 -15.34 -20.39 14.88
N ARG A 145 -15.81 -21.50 14.30
CA ARG A 145 -15.91 -21.64 12.83
C ARG A 145 -16.72 -20.52 12.15
N TYR A 146 -17.73 -19.99 12.81
CA TYR A 146 -18.51 -18.84 12.31
C TYR A 146 -17.92 -17.48 12.74
N ALA A 147 -17.21 -17.44 13.87
CA ALA A 147 -16.49 -16.26 14.34
C ALA A 147 -15.18 -16.02 13.57
N GLU A 148 -14.65 -17.02 12.87
CA GLU A 148 -13.46 -16.96 12.01
C GLU A 148 -13.59 -15.89 10.92
N HIS A 149 -14.82 -15.51 10.54
CA HIS A 149 -15.10 -14.48 9.54
C HIS A 149 -15.29 -13.07 10.12
N PHE A 150 -15.18 -12.89 11.45
CA PHE A 150 -15.44 -11.61 12.08
C PHE A 150 -14.24 -11.19 12.94
N VAL A 151 -13.23 -10.60 12.31
CA VAL A 151 -12.06 -10.02 12.98
C VAL A 151 -11.93 -8.56 12.56
N VAL A 152 -11.65 -7.69 13.52
CA VAL A 152 -11.43 -6.27 13.25
C VAL A 152 -9.93 -5.98 13.28
N SER A 153 -9.39 -5.42 12.21
CA SER A 153 -8.00 -4.95 12.14
C SER A 153 -7.91 -3.49 12.60
N LYS A 154 -7.20 -3.25 13.72
CA LYS A 154 -6.96 -1.92 14.27
C LYS A 154 -6.08 -1.07 13.35
N VAL A 155 -5.08 -1.69 12.72
CA VAL A 155 -4.18 -1.03 11.78
C VAL A 155 -4.92 -0.61 10.50
N ASP A 156 -5.80 -1.46 9.99
CA ASP A 156 -6.68 -1.13 8.85
C ASP A 156 -7.55 0.09 9.15
N ILE A 157 -8.18 0.12 10.33
CA ILE A 157 -8.98 1.27 10.80
C ILE A 157 -8.14 2.55 10.75
N CYS A 158 -6.94 2.52 11.34
CA CYS A 158 -6.05 3.68 11.39
C CYS A 158 -5.65 4.16 9.99
N PHE A 159 -5.25 3.26 9.08
CA PHE A 159 -4.79 3.66 7.74
C PHE A 159 -5.92 4.21 6.88
N ARG A 160 -7.09 3.57 6.90
CA ARG A 160 -8.27 4.10 6.22
C ARG A 160 -8.69 5.45 6.79
N LEU A 161 -8.64 5.60 8.13
CA LEU A 161 -8.96 6.86 8.77
C LEU A 161 -7.96 7.96 8.38
N LEU A 162 -6.66 7.67 8.35
CA LEU A 162 -5.64 8.62 7.90
C LEU A 162 -5.87 9.02 6.44
N HIS A 163 -6.18 8.07 5.55
CA HIS A 163 -6.48 8.35 4.15
C HIS A 163 -7.60 9.39 3.99
N VAL A 164 -8.66 9.32 4.82
CA VAL A 164 -9.80 10.27 4.77
C VAL A 164 -9.65 11.49 5.67
N LEU A 165 -8.62 11.56 6.53
CA LEU A 165 -8.29 12.74 7.33
C LEU A 165 -7.28 13.65 6.62
N ILE A 166 -6.41 13.08 5.78
CA ILE A 166 -5.41 13.81 5.01
C ILE A 166 -6.06 14.30 3.71
N LEU A 167 -6.81 15.39 3.81
CA LEU A 167 -7.59 15.95 2.69
C LEU A 167 -6.90 17.18 2.05
N ASP A 168 -5.93 17.78 2.75
CA ASP A 168 -5.20 18.95 2.27
C ASP A 168 -3.79 19.07 2.90
N ALA A 169 -3.05 20.11 2.52
CA ALA A 169 -1.69 20.34 3.03
C ALA A 169 -1.65 20.69 4.53
N ARG A 170 -2.71 21.27 5.11
CA ARG A 170 -2.75 21.58 6.55
C ARG A 170 -2.91 20.30 7.37
N THR A 171 -3.90 19.47 7.03
CA THR A 171 -4.17 18.19 7.67
C THR A 171 -2.99 17.23 7.52
N ALA A 172 -2.35 17.17 6.33
CA ALA A 172 -1.13 16.40 6.12
C ALA A 172 0.01 16.84 7.06
N ARG A 173 0.26 18.15 7.19
CA ARG A 173 1.28 18.68 8.11
C ARG A 173 0.97 18.35 9.56
N PHE A 174 -0.30 18.45 9.96
CA PHE A 174 -0.73 18.12 11.31
C PHE A 174 -0.47 16.64 11.62
N VAL A 175 -0.86 15.75 10.71
CA VAL A 175 -0.62 14.29 10.82
C VAL A 175 0.86 13.98 10.93
N LEU A 176 1.70 14.52 10.04
CA LEU A 176 3.15 14.28 10.06
C LEU A 176 3.84 14.88 11.28
N LYS A 177 3.28 15.92 11.89
CA LYS A 177 3.77 16.47 13.16
C LYS A 177 3.43 15.53 14.32
N GLY A 178 2.22 14.96 14.34
CA GLY A 178 1.80 14.02 15.39
C GLY A 178 2.42 12.63 15.27
N ILE A 179 2.73 12.17 14.05
CA ILE A 179 3.35 10.87 13.76
C ILE A 179 4.54 11.06 12.81
N PRO A 180 5.73 11.48 13.31
CA PRO A 180 6.87 11.81 12.45
C PRO A 180 7.44 10.64 11.63
N ASP A 181 7.26 9.41 12.09
CA ASP A 181 7.71 8.17 11.46
C ASP A 181 6.61 7.47 10.63
N LEU A 182 5.51 8.17 10.33
CA LEU A 182 4.34 7.57 9.67
C LEU A 182 4.66 6.88 8.35
N ILE A 183 5.51 7.46 7.50
CA ILE A 183 5.90 6.82 6.22
C ILE A 183 6.60 5.48 6.47
N SER A 184 7.50 5.42 7.45
CA SER A 184 8.17 4.17 7.82
C SER A 184 7.18 3.16 8.40
N ILE A 185 6.18 3.60 9.18
CA ILE A 185 5.14 2.71 9.71
C ILE A 185 4.30 2.12 8.56
N LEU A 186 3.89 2.95 7.60
CA LEU A 186 3.12 2.52 6.42
C LEU A 186 3.93 1.54 5.56
N GLU A 187 5.21 1.83 5.33
CA GLU A 187 6.15 0.91 4.65
C GLU A 187 6.28 -0.42 5.39
N GLY A 188 6.48 -0.39 6.72
CA GLY A 188 6.60 -1.60 7.53
C GLY A 188 5.32 -2.43 7.57
N ALA A 189 4.16 -1.78 7.47
CA ALA A 189 2.87 -2.45 7.36
C ALA A 189 2.65 -3.04 5.95
N TYR A 190 3.16 -2.38 4.91
CA TYR A 190 3.10 -2.90 3.56
C TYR A 190 3.93 -4.18 3.38
N PHE A 191 5.14 -4.19 3.94
CA PHE A 191 6.04 -5.34 3.96
C PHE A 191 5.72 -6.38 5.03
N ASN A 192 4.63 -6.21 5.77
CA ASN A 192 4.16 -7.20 6.71
C ASN A 192 3.65 -8.45 5.97
N SER A 193 4.59 -9.29 5.54
CA SER A 193 4.36 -10.54 4.82
C SER A 193 4.23 -11.73 5.77
N LEU A 194 4.42 -11.53 7.07
CA LEU A 194 4.46 -12.61 8.05
C LEU A 194 3.05 -12.98 8.52
N SER A 195 2.78 -14.28 8.55
CA SER A 195 1.60 -14.84 9.21
C SER A 195 1.55 -14.40 10.68
N ALA A 196 0.34 -14.09 11.14
CA ALA A 196 0.12 -13.70 12.52
C ALA A 196 0.64 -14.81 13.45
N VAL A 197 1.53 -14.44 14.38
CA VAL A 197 2.06 -15.39 15.36
C VAL A 197 1.11 -15.43 16.54
N SER A 198 0.53 -16.60 16.80
CA SER A 198 -0.28 -16.80 18.01
C SER A 198 0.61 -17.06 19.21
N LEU A 199 0.44 -16.26 20.26
CA LEU A 199 1.11 -16.48 21.55
C LEU A 199 0.20 -17.22 22.56
N VAL A 200 -0.97 -17.67 22.12
CA VAL A 200 -1.92 -18.41 22.95
C VAL A 200 -1.58 -19.90 22.85
N LYS A 201 -1.06 -20.46 23.96
CA LYS A 201 -0.47 -21.80 24.07
C LYS A 201 -1.39 -22.97 23.67
N ASP A 202 -2.70 -22.76 23.58
CA ASP A 202 -3.70 -23.80 23.27
C ASP A 202 -4.48 -23.56 21.96
N SER A 203 -3.97 -22.71 21.06
CA SER A 203 -4.76 -22.27 19.90
C SER A 203 -4.68 -23.22 18.70
N THR A 204 -5.49 -24.27 18.71
CA THR A 204 -6.16 -24.80 17.48
C THR A 204 -7.17 -23.79 16.90
N LEU A 205 -7.04 -22.51 17.27
CA LEU A 205 -8.02 -21.43 17.19
C LEU A 205 -7.51 -20.30 16.30
N VAL A 206 -6.38 -20.48 15.61
CA VAL A 206 -5.92 -19.51 14.62
C VAL A 206 -6.82 -19.69 13.40
N PRO A 207 -7.63 -18.67 13.02
CA PRO A 207 -8.48 -18.76 11.84
C PRO A 207 -7.66 -19.20 10.64
N GLU A 208 -8.23 -20.09 9.82
CA GLU A 208 -7.64 -20.51 8.55
C GLU A 208 -7.07 -19.29 7.79
N SER A 209 -5.86 -19.44 7.27
CA SER A 209 -5.01 -18.32 6.83
C SER A 209 -5.65 -17.39 5.79
N ALA A 210 -6.66 -17.85 5.03
CA ALA A 210 -7.25 -17.09 3.94
C ALA A 210 -7.88 -15.76 4.38
N TYR A 211 -8.67 -15.74 5.47
CA TYR A 211 -9.30 -14.50 5.93
C TYR A 211 -8.28 -13.51 6.55
N LEU A 212 -7.29 -14.02 7.28
CA LEU A 212 -6.20 -13.18 7.80
C LEU A 212 -5.31 -12.65 6.67
N ASN A 213 -5.15 -13.41 5.58
CA ASN A 213 -4.48 -12.94 4.37
C ASN A 213 -5.29 -11.82 3.72
N LEU A 214 -6.63 -11.95 3.63
CA LEU A 214 -7.50 -10.88 3.13
C LEU A 214 -7.35 -9.59 3.95
N LEU A 215 -7.33 -9.69 5.29
CA LEU A 215 -7.11 -8.53 6.16
C LEU A 215 -5.72 -7.92 6.00
N ARG A 216 -4.70 -8.75 5.75
CA ARG A 216 -3.34 -8.28 5.46
C ARG A 216 -3.31 -7.52 4.14
N ASP A 217 -3.93 -8.08 3.11
CA ASP A 217 -4.07 -7.46 1.80
C ASP A 217 -4.79 -6.11 1.90
N ASP A 218 -5.87 -6.02 2.68
CA ASP A 218 -6.51 -4.74 2.97
C ASP A 218 -5.55 -3.76 3.65
N VAL A 219 -4.85 -4.17 4.72
CA VAL A 219 -3.85 -3.31 5.38
C VAL A 219 -2.79 -2.80 4.39
N ARG A 220 -2.32 -3.64 3.46
CA ARG A 220 -1.36 -3.25 2.41
C ARG A 220 -1.96 -2.22 1.47
N ALA A 221 -3.16 -2.46 0.96
CA ALA A 221 -3.86 -1.52 0.07
C ALA A 221 -4.05 -0.15 0.76
N PHE A 222 -4.55 -0.12 1.99
CA PHE A 222 -4.78 1.14 2.70
C PHE A 222 -3.50 1.81 3.18
N SER A 223 -2.41 1.06 3.38
CA SER A 223 -1.09 1.66 3.59
C SER A 223 -0.69 2.51 2.39
N ILE A 224 -0.95 2.04 1.16
CA ILE A 224 -0.70 2.77 -0.08
C ILE A 224 -1.68 3.94 -0.22
N SER A 225 -2.97 3.76 0.09
CA SER A 225 -3.94 4.86 0.04
C SER A 225 -3.52 6.01 0.98
N ALA A 226 -3.04 5.70 2.18
CA ALA A 226 -2.54 6.69 3.12
C ALA A 226 -1.23 7.35 2.64
N LEU A 227 -0.28 6.57 2.08
CA LEU A 227 0.93 7.11 1.44
C LEU A 227 0.57 8.03 0.27
N ASN A 228 -0.42 7.66 -0.54
CA ASN A 228 -0.92 8.47 -1.64
C ASN A 228 -1.52 9.78 -1.13
N SER A 229 -2.37 9.77 -0.10
CA SER A 229 -2.89 11.02 0.49
C SER A 229 -1.76 11.93 1.01
N LEU A 230 -0.77 11.35 1.68
CA LEU A 230 0.41 12.10 2.12
C LEU A 230 1.17 12.69 0.93
N ALA A 231 1.41 11.91 -0.12
CA ALA A 231 2.09 12.36 -1.31
C ALA A 231 1.30 13.49 -2.00
N SER A 232 -0.01 13.35 -2.19
CA SER A 232 -0.88 14.37 -2.81
C SER A 232 -0.78 15.73 -2.13
N HIS A 233 -0.62 15.75 -0.81
CA HIS A 233 -0.75 16.97 0.00
C HIS A 233 0.53 17.43 0.71
N SER A 234 1.67 16.75 0.51
CA SER A 234 2.95 17.13 1.14
C SER A 234 4.13 16.83 0.23
N CYS A 235 4.78 17.89 -0.29
CA CYS A 235 6.01 17.77 -1.09
C CYS A 235 7.12 17.01 -0.34
N ARG A 236 7.28 17.30 0.95
CA ARG A 236 8.23 16.58 1.81
C ARG A 236 7.93 15.08 1.86
N SER A 237 6.66 14.70 1.92
CA SER A 237 6.26 13.29 1.91
C SER A 237 6.51 12.65 0.55
N LYS A 238 6.26 13.37 -0.56
CA LYS A 238 6.65 12.91 -1.90
C LYS A 238 8.14 12.60 -1.95
N GLU A 239 8.99 13.55 -1.56
CA GLU A 239 10.45 13.38 -1.55
C GLU A 239 10.91 12.20 -0.70
N GLN A 240 10.30 12.01 0.47
CA GLN A 240 10.60 10.88 1.34
C GLN A 240 10.17 9.54 0.72
N LEU A 241 8.99 9.49 0.10
CA LEU A 241 8.47 8.28 -0.55
C LEU A 241 9.29 7.89 -1.79
N ILE A 242 9.74 8.86 -2.59
CA ILE A 242 10.58 8.63 -3.78
C ILE A 242 11.90 7.94 -3.40
N ARG A 243 12.43 8.23 -2.21
CA ARG A 243 13.65 7.57 -1.71
C ARG A 243 13.43 6.11 -1.31
N ARG A 244 12.19 5.64 -1.18
CA ARG A 244 11.83 4.26 -0.81
C ARG A 244 11.74 3.36 -2.05
N LYS A 245 12.83 3.25 -2.81
CA LYS A 245 12.86 2.52 -4.09
C LYS A 245 12.40 1.08 -4.00
N VAL A 246 12.75 0.38 -2.93
CA VAL A 246 12.37 -1.02 -2.68
C VAL A 246 10.86 -1.15 -2.52
N LEU A 247 10.24 -0.24 -1.76
CA LEU A 247 8.79 -0.18 -1.59
C LEU A 247 8.09 0.06 -2.93
N LEU A 248 8.53 1.07 -3.69
CA LEU A 248 7.91 1.41 -4.98
C LEU A 248 7.99 0.27 -6.00
N HIS A 249 9.14 -0.41 -6.09
CA HIS A 249 9.28 -1.60 -6.94
C HIS A 249 8.34 -2.73 -6.51
N GLN A 250 8.29 -3.03 -5.20
CA GLN A 250 7.43 -4.09 -4.69
C GLN A 250 5.95 -3.82 -4.96
N ILE A 251 5.50 -2.56 -4.78
CA ILE A 251 4.13 -2.14 -5.09
C ILE A 251 3.78 -2.41 -6.55
N LEU A 252 4.66 -2.04 -7.48
CA LEU A 252 4.45 -2.30 -8.90
C LEU A 252 4.44 -3.79 -9.22
N GLN A 253 5.37 -4.56 -8.66
CA GLN A 253 5.45 -6.02 -8.87
C GLN A 253 4.18 -6.73 -8.38
N ASP A 254 3.67 -6.36 -7.21
CA ASP A 254 2.44 -6.96 -6.66
C ASP A 254 1.20 -6.62 -7.47
N CYS A 255 1.17 -5.44 -8.10
CA CYS A 255 0.14 -5.09 -9.07
C CYS A 255 0.21 -5.93 -10.35
N MET A 256 1.32 -6.61 -10.63
CA MET A 256 1.49 -7.46 -11.81
C MET A 256 1.33 -8.96 -11.52
N ALA A 257 1.18 -9.36 -10.26
CA ALA A 257 1.14 -10.77 -9.84
C ALA A 257 -0.12 -11.54 -10.28
N GLY A 258 -1.11 -10.90 -10.91
CA GLY A 258 -2.31 -11.57 -11.43
C GLY A 258 -3.26 -12.16 -10.38
N THR A 259 -3.18 -11.71 -9.12
CA THR A 259 -4.01 -12.19 -8.00
C THR A 259 -5.27 -11.33 -7.80
N GLU A 260 -6.27 -11.79 -7.05
CA GLU A 260 -7.43 -10.95 -6.68
C GLU A 260 -7.00 -9.69 -5.91
N PHE A 261 -6.01 -9.82 -5.04
CA PHE A 261 -5.34 -8.70 -4.37
C PHE A 261 -4.80 -7.67 -5.36
N SER A 262 -4.22 -8.11 -6.48
CA SER A 262 -3.67 -7.20 -7.49
C SER A 262 -4.71 -6.23 -8.05
N SER A 263 -5.99 -6.64 -8.21
CA SER A 263 -7.04 -5.75 -8.73
C SER A 263 -7.35 -4.59 -7.79
N ARG A 264 -7.39 -4.83 -6.46
CA ARG A 264 -7.60 -3.78 -5.46
C ARG A 264 -6.40 -2.83 -5.34
N MET A 265 -5.21 -3.36 -5.58
CA MET A 265 -3.95 -2.63 -5.51
C MET A 265 -3.72 -1.70 -6.69
N VAL A 266 -4.23 -2.05 -7.88
CA VAL A 266 -4.07 -1.26 -9.11
C VAL A 266 -4.55 0.18 -8.91
N ASP A 267 -5.73 0.38 -8.33
CA ASP A 267 -6.32 1.70 -8.10
C ASP A 267 -5.42 2.58 -7.22
N CYS A 268 -5.11 2.10 -6.01
CA CYS A 268 -4.28 2.83 -5.05
C CYS A 268 -2.87 3.12 -5.60
N THR A 269 -2.31 2.17 -6.35
CA THR A 269 -0.98 2.29 -6.96
C THR A 269 -0.98 3.31 -8.09
N LEU A 270 -1.99 3.28 -8.95
CA LEU A 270 -2.11 4.19 -10.09
C LEU A 270 -2.22 5.64 -9.60
N HIS A 271 -3.05 5.90 -8.59
CA HIS A 271 -3.11 7.20 -7.93
C HIS A 271 -1.76 7.61 -7.33
N CYS A 272 -1.10 6.70 -6.61
CA CYS A 272 0.20 6.97 -6.01
C CYS A 272 1.24 7.41 -7.05
N PHE A 273 1.41 6.64 -8.12
CA PHE A 273 2.38 6.96 -9.18
C PHE A 273 1.97 8.19 -10.00
N SER A 274 0.66 8.43 -10.21
CA SER A 274 0.17 9.68 -10.80
C SER A 274 0.52 10.91 -9.98
N ASN A 275 0.55 10.79 -8.65
CA ASN A 275 0.96 11.90 -7.79
C ASN A 275 2.48 12.06 -7.73
N LEU A 276 3.23 10.97 -7.79
CA LEU A 276 4.69 10.97 -7.77
C LEU A 276 5.31 11.47 -9.08
N VAL A 277 4.72 11.14 -10.24
CA VAL A 277 5.25 11.53 -11.55
C VAL A 277 5.38 13.04 -11.69
N SER A 278 4.55 13.83 -11.00
CA SER A 278 4.69 15.30 -11.01
C SER A 278 6.00 15.78 -10.36
N ALA A 279 6.47 15.09 -9.31
CA ALA A 279 7.53 15.55 -8.43
C ALA A 279 8.91 14.93 -8.72
N CYS A 280 8.97 13.82 -9.45
CA CYS A 280 10.24 13.13 -9.69
C CYS A 280 10.36 12.54 -11.08
N ASP A 281 11.59 12.16 -11.41
CA ASP A 281 11.89 11.28 -12.52
C ASP A 281 11.58 9.83 -12.10
N LEU A 282 10.69 9.18 -12.85
CA LEU A 282 10.28 7.79 -12.65
C LEU A 282 10.87 6.86 -13.73
N SER A 283 11.92 7.29 -14.44
CA SER A 283 12.60 6.52 -15.50
C SER A 283 12.89 5.08 -15.10
N GLU A 284 13.37 4.87 -13.87
CA GLU A 284 13.72 3.52 -13.39
C GLU A 284 12.51 2.58 -13.26
N TYR A 285 11.30 3.13 -13.12
CA TYR A 285 10.04 2.38 -12.99
C TYR A 285 9.24 2.32 -14.30
N LEU A 286 9.75 2.92 -15.38
CA LEU A 286 8.97 3.21 -16.58
C LEU A 286 8.32 1.95 -17.18
N ASP A 287 9.05 0.84 -17.23
CA ASP A 287 8.51 -0.44 -17.74
C ASP A 287 7.29 -0.90 -16.96
N ASP A 288 7.40 -0.92 -15.63
CA ASP A 288 6.36 -1.46 -14.78
C ASP A 288 5.17 -0.50 -14.66
N ILE A 289 5.40 0.82 -14.74
CA ILE A 289 4.31 1.80 -14.84
C ILE A 289 3.55 1.65 -16.16
N ILE A 290 4.23 1.47 -17.31
CA ILE A 290 3.56 1.24 -18.59
C ILE A 290 2.73 -0.04 -18.54
N LYS A 291 3.27 -1.13 -17.99
CA LYS A 291 2.51 -2.38 -17.80
C LYS A 291 1.29 -2.17 -16.92
N LEU A 292 1.42 -1.44 -15.80
CA LEU A 292 0.32 -1.11 -14.91
C LEU A 292 -0.78 -0.31 -15.64
N VAL A 293 -0.40 0.72 -16.40
CA VAL A 293 -1.32 1.54 -17.18
C VAL A 293 -2.05 0.69 -18.22
N LEU A 294 -1.33 -0.10 -19.01
CA LEU A 294 -1.93 -0.96 -20.03
C LEU A 294 -2.86 -2.01 -19.44
N ARG A 295 -2.46 -2.63 -18.33
CA ARG A 295 -3.29 -3.57 -17.58
C ARG A 295 -4.58 -2.89 -17.11
N THR A 296 -4.46 -1.70 -16.53
CA THR A 296 -5.61 -0.91 -16.07
C THR A 296 -6.56 -0.64 -17.22
N LEU A 297 -6.06 -0.14 -18.36
CA LEU A 297 -6.87 0.18 -19.53
C LEU A 297 -7.54 -1.05 -20.17
N ALA A 298 -6.90 -2.22 -20.09
CA ALA A 298 -7.45 -3.46 -20.62
C ALA A 298 -8.52 -4.09 -19.71
N GLU A 299 -8.37 -3.97 -18.39
CA GLU A 299 -9.18 -4.71 -17.42
C GLU A 299 -10.30 -3.86 -16.78
N THR A 300 -10.13 -2.53 -16.68
CA THR A 300 -11.08 -1.69 -15.92
C THR A 300 -12.24 -1.17 -16.77
N GLN A 301 -13.41 -1.05 -16.14
CA GLN A 301 -14.57 -0.33 -16.68
C GLN A 301 -14.77 1.03 -16.00
N SER A 302 -13.94 1.37 -15.01
CA SER A 302 -14.07 2.64 -14.28
C SER A 302 -13.49 3.79 -15.11
N ALA A 303 -14.35 4.71 -15.53
CA ALA A 303 -13.94 5.93 -16.23
C ALA A 303 -12.91 6.75 -15.44
N VAL A 304 -13.03 6.75 -14.10
CA VAL A 304 -12.07 7.43 -13.22
C VAL A 304 -10.68 6.80 -13.35
N LEU A 305 -10.58 5.46 -13.29
CA LEU A 305 -9.30 4.77 -13.42
C LEU A 305 -8.69 4.89 -14.81
N ILE A 306 -9.52 4.87 -15.86
CA ILE A 306 -9.08 5.12 -17.24
C ILE A 306 -8.46 6.53 -17.34
N ASN A 307 -9.14 7.54 -16.82
CA ASN A 307 -8.65 8.92 -16.86
C ASN A 307 -7.32 9.08 -16.12
N ILE A 308 -7.16 8.45 -14.96
CA ILE A 308 -5.90 8.49 -14.19
C ILE A 308 -4.79 7.75 -14.95
N ALA A 309 -5.08 6.60 -15.56
CA ALA A 309 -4.11 5.83 -16.33
C ALA A 309 -3.60 6.63 -17.55
N VAL A 310 -4.51 7.25 -18.29
CA VAL A 310 -4.18 8.15 -19.42
C VAL A 310 -3.40 9.36 -18.92
N HIS A 311 -3.80 9.96 -17.79
CA HIS A 311 -3.09 11.11 -17.22
C HIS A 311 -1.65 10.75 -16.83
N LEU A 312 -1.44 9.61 -16.16
CA LEU A 312 -0.12 9.12 -15.78
C LEU A 312 0.76 8.91 -17.03
N LEU A 313 0.23 8.23 -18.06
CA LEU A 313 0.94 8.03 -19.32
C LEU A 313 1.31 9.35 -20.00
N GLY A 314 0.35 10.28 -20.11
CA GLY A 314 0.59 11.60 -20.69
C GLY A 314 1.63 12.41 -19.91
N SER A 315 1.62 12.32 -18.58
CA SER A 315 2.61 12.98 -17.73
C SER A 315 4.02 12.41 -17.91
N ILE A 316 4.16 11.10 -18.09
CA ILE A 316 5.44 10.45 -18.42
C ILE A 316 5.94 10.92 -19.79
N MET A 317 5.08 10.93 -20.81
CA MET A 317 5.46 11.36 -22.16
C MET A 317 5.94 12.82 -22.19
N ARG A 318 5.26 13.72 -21.45
CA ARG A 318 5.64 15.13 -21.33
C ARG A 318 6.99 15.35 -20.65
N LYS A 319 7.47 14.41 -19.84
CA LYS A 319 8.79 14.48 -19.18
C LYS A 319 9.95 14.03 -20.06
N GLY A 320 9.78 14.04 -21.39
CA GLY A 320 10.83 13.67 -22.34
C GLY A 320 10.99 12.16 -22.54
N GLN A 321 10.09 11.35 -21.99
CA GLN A 321 10.12 9.89 -22.13
C GLN A 321 9.22 9.35 -23.26
N ALA A 322 8.72 10.24 -24.12
CA ALA A 322 7.76 9.88 -25.17
C ALA A 322 8.27 8.75 -26.08
N MET A 323 9.53 8.81 -26.53
CA MET A 323 10.11 7.77 -27.40
C MET A 323 10.21 6.43 -26.68
N ALA A 324 10.71 6.40 -25.44
CA ALA A 324 10.77 5.19 -24.63
C ALA A 324 9.38 4.57 -24.38
N VAL A 325 8.36 5.41 -24.21
CA VAL A 325 6.96 4.95 -24.12
C VAL A 325 6.50 4.35 -25.45
N ILE A 326 6.70 5.04 -26.57
CA ILE A 326 6.30 4.58 -27.91
C ILE A 326 6.97 3.26 -28.27
N ASP A 327 8.28 3.12 -28.04
CA ASP A 327 9.03 1.90 -28.33
C ASP A 327 8.48 0.70 -27.53
N LYS A 328 8.11 0.93 -26.27
CA LYS A 328 7.52 -0.11 -25.42
C LYS A 328 6.10 -0.45 -25.86
N LEU A 329 5.27 0.55 -26.16
CA LEU A 329 3.90 0.35 -26.64
C LEU A 329 3.87 -0.40 -27.97
N THR A 330 4.72 -0.01 -28.93
CA THR A 330 4.83 -0.68 -30.23
C THR A 330 5.31 -2.12 -30.08
N GLY A 331 6.28 -2.38 -29.19
CA GLY A 331 6.71 -3.74 -28.85
C GLY A 331 5.60 -4.60 -28.24
N VAL A 332 4.75 -4.02 -27.38
CA VAL A 332 3.59 -4.73 -26.81
C VAL A 332 2.54 -5.01 -27.87
N VAL A 333 2.15 -3.99 -28.65
CA VAL A 333 1.16 -4.12 -29.74
C VAL A 333 1.60 -5.18 -30.75
N TRP A 334 2.87 -5.20 -31.15
CA TRP A 334 3.40 -6.20 -32.07
C TRP A 334 3.28 -7.63 -31.54
N ARG A 335 3.44 -7.86 -30.23
CA ARG A 335 3.25 -9.20 -29.63
C ARG A 335 1.81 -9.69 -29.69
N PHE A 336 0.83 -8.78 -29.67
CA PHE A 336 -0.59 -9.12 -29.78
C PHE A 336 -1.06 -9.26 -31.22
N ILE A 337 -0.58 -8.40 -32.12
CA ILE A 337 -1.01 -8.38 -33.52
C ILE A 337 -0.30 -9.49 -34.35
N ALA A 338 0.99 -9.76 -34.12
CA ALA A 338 1.74 -10.73 -34.92
C ALA A 338 1.12 -12.15 -34.96
N PRO A 339 0.63 -12.73 -33.84
CA PRO A 339 -0.02 -14.03 -33.87
C PRO A 339 -1.30 -14.04 -34.71
N GLU A 340 -2.09 -12.95 -34.71
CA GLU A 340 -3.32 -12.85 -35.50
C GLU A 340 -3.02 -12.65 -36.99
N ILE A 341 -1.98 -11.89 -37.34
CA ILE A 341 -1.47 -11.79 -38.72
C ILE A 341 -0.94 -13.15 -39.22
N ALA A 342 -0.24 -13.89 -38.37
CA ALA A 342 0.26 -15.23 -38.71
C ALA A 342 -0.87 -16.24 -38.92
N LYS A 343 -1.96 -16.17 -38.14
CA LYS A 343 -3.17 -17.01 -38.31
C LYS A 343 -3.98 -16.65 -39.56
N SER A 344 -4.03 -15.37 -39.92
CA SER A 344 -4.79 -14.85 -41.07
C SER A 344 -4.03 -14.93 -42.39
N SER A 345 -2.74 -15.29 -42.38
CA SER A 345 -2.01 -15.64 -43.59
C SER A 345 -2.63 -16.90 -44.19
N PRO A 346 -3.33 -16.81 -45.34
CA PRO A 346 -4.00 -17.94 -45.93
C PRO A 346 -2.94 -18.99 -46.22
N GLY A 347 -3.11 -20.15 -45.58
CA GLY A 347 -2.21 -21.28 -45.74
C GLY A 347 -1.94 -21.46 -47.22
N ARG A 348 -0.72 -21.13 -47.64
CA ARG A 348 -0.20 -21.51 -48.94
C ARG A 348 -0.20 -23.03 -48.87
N LYS A 349 -1.29 -23.64 -49.36
CA LYS A 349 -1.45 -25.08 -49.54
C LYS A 349 -0.34 -25.48 -50.50
N GLY A 350 0.85 -25.72 -49.94
CA GLY A 350 1.91 -26.41 -50.60
C GLY A 350 1.34 -27.78 -50.94
N THR A 351 1.15 -28.00 -52.23
CA THR A 351 0.91 -29.29 -52.84
C THR A 351 2.06 -30.22 -52.43
N SER A 352 1.85 -30.97 -51.34
CA SER A 352 2.71 -32.08 -50.96
C SER A 352 2.53 -33.18 -52.01
N ARG A 353 3.48 -33.24 -52.94
CA ARG A 353 3.58 -34.27 -53.96
C ARG A 353 4.11 -35.53 -53.29
N ALA A 354 3.31 -36.60 -53.35
CA ALA A 354 3.65 -37.92 -52.87
C ALA A 354 4.94 -38.44 -53.53
N ALA A 355 5.91 -38.87 -52.72
CA ALA A 355 6.96 -39.79 -53.11
C ALA A 355 6.98 -40.94 -52.10
N LYS A 356 6.69 -42.15 -52.62
CA LYS A 356 6.80 -43.46 -51.96
C LYS A 356 8.28 -43.91 -51.91
N GLN A 357 8.50 -44.97 -51.11
CA GLN A 357 9.71 -45.82 -50.91
C GLN A 357 10.71 -45.29 -49.87
N GLY A 358 11.18 -46.06 -48.90
CA GLY A 358 11.00 -47.48 -48.59
C GLY A 358 11.60 -47.83 -47.21
N LYS A 359 11.20 -49.00 -46.70
CA LYS A 359 11.64 -49.65 -45.45
C LYS A 359 13.17 -49.73 -45.29
N ALA A 360 13.65 -49.61 -44.04
CA ALA A 360 14.52 -50.60 -43.39
C ALA A 360 14.66 -50.33 -41.88
N ASP A 361 14.78 -51.41 -41.13
CA ASP A 361 14.80 -51.52 -39.68
C ASP A 361 16.04 -50.91 -39.01
N SER A 362 15.92 -50.51 -37.73
CA SER A 362 16.71 -51.08 -36.62
C SER A 362 16.71 -50.23 -35.33
N ALA A 363 16.46 -50.93 -34.23
CA ALA A 363 17.11 -50.86 -32.91
C ALA A 363 17.23 -49.53 -32.12
N ILE A 364 16.45 -49.52 -31.03
CA ILE A 364 16.67 -48.95 -29.66
C ILE A 364 18.02 -49.44 -29.06
N PRO A 365 18.63 -48.96 -27.93
CA PRO A 365 18.40 -47.81 -27.02
C PRO A 365 19.67 -46.97 -26.70
N LEU A 366 19.56 -45.87 -25.93
CA LEU A 366 20.19 -45.69 -24.59
C LEU A 366 20.37 -44.21 -24.17
N ARG A 367 19.90 -43.95 -22.94
CA ARG A 367 20.47 -43.08 -21.87
C ARG A 367 21.68 -42.18 -22.20
N ARG A 368 21.59 -40.92 -21.77
CA ARG A 368 22.57 -40.19 -20.92
C ARG A 368 21.93 -38.85 -20.51
N LYS A 369 21.58 -38.64 -19.23
CA LYS A 369 22.41 -38.12 -18.11
C LYS A 369 22.87 -36.67 -18.31
N CYS A 370 22.46 -35.82 -17.36
CA CYS A 370 22.98 -34.48 -17.05
C CYS A 370 24.51 -34.46 -16.87
N PRO A 371 25.09 -33.26 -16.92
CA PRO A 371 25.68 -32.66 -15.71
C PRO A 371 25.24 -31.18 -15.58
N SER A 372 24.83 -30.64 -14.42
CA SER A 372 25.58 -30.38 -13.18
C SER A 372 26.95 -29.73 -13.40
N SER A 373 27.01 -28.39 -13.31
CA SER A 373 28.24 -27.68 -12.94
C SER A 373 27.93 -26.68 -11.83
N GLU A 374 28.28 -27.10 -10.62
CA GLU A 374 28.57 -26.24 -9.48
C GLU A 374 29.93 -25.54 -9.64
N LYS A 375 30.14 -24.57 -8.73
CA LYS A 375 31.39 -23.90 -8.30
C LYS A 375 31.76 -22.66 -9.10
N SER A 376 32.33 -21.61 -8.52
CA SER A 376 32.62 -21.15 -7.15
C SER A 376 33.67 -20.06 -7.38
N THR A 377 33.51 -18.87 -6.80
CA THR A 377 34.60 -17.93 -6.41
C THR A 377 33.92 -16.67 -5.85
N LYS A 378 33.87 -16.39 -4.54
CA LYS A 378 34.95 -15.89 -3.67
C LYS A 378 35.90 -14.93 -4.39
N GLY A 379 35.74 -13.65 -4.10
CA GLY A 379 36.68 -12.57 -4.40
C GLY A 379 36.38 -11.39 -3.48
N ALA A 380 37.22 -11.21 -2.48
CA ALA A 380 37.25 -10.06 -1.58
C ALA A 380 38.26 -9.06 -2.11
N GLU A 381 37.97 -7.76 -2.03
CA GLU A 381 38.88 -6.60 -2.04
C GLU A 381 37.96 -5.36 -1.93
N SER A 382 37.89 -4.61 -0.83
CA SER A 382 38.89 -3.69 -0.27
C SER A 382 39.54 -2.80 -1.33
N VAL A 383 38.95 -1.63 -1.58
CA VAL A 383 39.72 -0.44 -1.99
C VAL A 383 39.17 0.80 -1.30
N GLU A 384 40.11 1.44 -0.63
CA GLU A 384 40.09 2.68 0.08
C GLU A 384 40.39 3.84 -0.89
N GLY A 385 39.68 4.96 -0.75
CA GLY A 385 40.30 6.26 -0.96
C GLY A 385 39.89 7.12 -2.16
N LYS A 386 39.76 8.40 -1.81
CA LYS A 386 39.93 9.64 -2.60
C LYS A 386 38.73 10.21 -3.36
N ARG A 387 38.12 11.17 -2.64
CA ARG A 387 37.67 12.50 -3.09
C ARG A 387 38.23 12.95 -4.44
N GLU A 388 37.35 13.48 -5.28
CA GLU A 388 37.63 14.71 -6.03
C GLU A 388 36.33 15.48 -6.34
N SER A 389 36.45 16.80 -6.18
CA SER A 389 35.44 17.84 -6.34
C SER A 389 35.09 18.14 -7.79
N ALA A 390 33.83 18.49 -8.08
CA ALA A 390 33.41 19.57 -9.00
C ALA A 390 31.86 19.65 -8.95
N ARG A 391 31.24 20.65 -8.30
CA ARG A 391 30.83 21.95 -8.87
C ARG A 391 30.21 21.82 -10.27
N LEU A 392 28.88 21.97 -10.37
CA LEU A 392 28.20 23.03 -11.12
C LEU A 392 26.67 22.80 -11.06
N TRP A 393 26.00 23.75 -10.39
CA TRP A 393 24.55 24.04 -10.31
C TRP A 393 23.66 23.12 -9.45
#